data_AF-A0A2V1HTY9-F1
#
_entry.id   AF-A0A2V1HTY9-F1
#
_cell.length_a   1.000
_cell.length_b   1.000
_cell.length_c   1.000
_cell.angle_alpha   90.00
_cell.angle_beta   90.00
_cell.angle_gamma   90.00
#
_symmetry.space_group_name_H-M   'P 1'
#
loop_
_entity.id
_entity.type
_entity.pdbx_description
1 polymer ?
#
loop_
_entity_poly.entity_id
_entity_poly.type
_entity_poly.pdbx_seq_one_letter_code
_entity_poly.pdbx_strand_id
1 'polypeptide(L)'
;MSILRPYRLERELDSAFYHWLAWLPQWTPATTRRRGNICAQCPRFVDALGLDEIPHGPLHGLFGAVETLLAQQFDREVSAQFPALRARGEWVVGVEAGVVRVFTSQGESLDTVLERAEHGGHGLLQPVPTWVNPEEAADARIALIRSYWSLFEAAVARLGVHKSLILRAIDAHVEPKVRRLADELVAEVCGAA
;
A
#
# COMPACT_ATOMS: atom_id res chain seq x y z
N MET A 1 -10.96 -12.48 19.53
CA MET A 1 -9.78 -12.37 18.64
C MET A 1 -9.98 -13.30 17.45
N SER A 2 -10.54 -12.80 16.35
CA SER A 2 -10.78 -13.61 15.16
C SER A 2 -9.48 -13.69 14.36
N ILE A 3 -8.80 -14.83 14.50
CA ILE A 3 -7.62 -15.22 13.72
C ILE A 3 -8.11 -15.58 12.32
N LEU A 4 -8.32 -14.59 11.46
CA LEU A 4 -8.43 -14.87 10.02
C LEU A 4 -7.03 -15.29 9.54
N ARG A 5 -6.84 -16.62 9.51
CA ARG A 5 -5.62 -17.39 9.23
C ARG A 5 -4.48 -16.61 8.53
N PRO A 6 -3.38 -16.28 9.23
CA PRO A 6 -2.16 -15.69 8.66
C PRO A 6 -1.68 -16.42 7.40
N TYR A 7 -1.85 -17.74 7.39
CA TYR A 7 -1.52 -18.64 6.29
C TYR A 7 -2.17 -18.30 4.94
N ARG A 8 -3.31 -17.60 4.90
CA ARG A 8 -3.90 -17.21 3.61
C ARG A 8 -3.11 -16.07 2.98
N LEU A 9 -2.91 -14.97 3.73
CA LEU A 9 -2.17 -13.81 3.24
C LEU A 9 -0.74 -14.20 2.88
N GLU A 10 -0.05 -14.98 3.72
CA GLU A 10 1.31 -15.44 3.44
C GLU A 10 1.42 -16.19 2.09
N ARG A 11 0.49 -17.10 1.79
CA ARG A 11 0.48 -17.82 0.51
C ARG A 11 0.16 -16.90 -0.67
N GLU A 12 -0.76 -15.95 -0.49
CA GLU A 12 -1.09 -14.97 -1.51
C GLU A 12 0.13 -14.06 -1.80
N LEU A 13 0.88 -13.66 -0.77
CA LEU A 13 2.13 -12.90 -0.90
C LEU A 13 3.21 -13.70 -1.63
N ASP A 14 3.40 -14.97 -1.28
CA ASP A 14 4.34 -15.84 -1.99
C ASP A 14 3.96 -16.00 -3.46
N SER A 15 2.68 -16.21 -3.75
CA SER A 15 2.18 -16.31 -5.12
C SER A 15 2.45 -15.03 -5.90
N ALA A 16 2.18 -13.85 -5.32
CA ALA A 16 2.49 -12.56 -5.91
C ALA A 16 4.00 -12.41 -6.18
N PHE A 17 4.84 -12.82 -5.24
CA PHE A 17 6.30 -12.82 -5.41
C PHE A 17 6.76 -13.71 -6.56
N TYR A 18 6.26 -14.96 -6.64
CA TYR A 18 6.65 -15.86 -7.73
C TYR A 18 6.11 -15.42 -9.10
N HIS A 19 4.93 -14.83 -9.15
CA HIS A 19 4.42 -14.19 -10.38
C HIS A 19 5.30 -13.03 -10.82
N TRP A 20 5.70 -12.16 -9.88
CA TRP A 20 6.64 -11.08 -10.16
C TRP A 20 7.99 -11.62 -10.68
N LEU A 21 8.53 -12.66 -10.05
CA LEU A 21 9.77 -13.29 -10.47
C LEU A 21 9.68 -13.84 -11.90
N ALA A 22 8.58 -14.50 -12.25
CA ALA A 22 8.34 -15.04 -13.58
C ALA A 22 8.16 -13.93 -14.66
N TRP A 23 7.65 -12.77 -14.26
CA TRP A 23 7.46 -11.61 -15.15
C TRP A 23 8.76 -10.81 -15.38
N LEU A 24 9.66 -10.76 -14.39
CA LEU A 24 10.85 -9.90 -14.40
C LEU A 24 11.75 -10.03 -15.67
N PRO A 25 11.96 -11.23 -16.25
CA PRO A 25 12.72 -11.35 -17.51
C PRO A 25 12.13 -10.55 -18.68
N GLN A 26 10.82 -10.29 -18.66
CA GLN A 26 10.10 -9.55 -19.70
C GLN A 26 10.00 -8.06 -19.40
N TRP A 27 10.36 -7.62 -18.19
CA TRP A 27 10.33 -6.20 -17.82
C TRP A 27 11.26 -5.37 -18.71
N THR A 28 10.80 -4.21 -19.15
CA THR A 28 11.62 -3.24 -19.88
C THR A 28 11.56 -1.87 -19.20
N PRO A 29 12.67 -1.12 -19.15
CA PRO A 29 12.66 0.24 -18.64
C PRO A 29 11.73 1.12 -19.49
N ALA A 30 10.95 1.99 -18.85
CA ALA A 30 10.12 2.94 -19.55
C ALA A 30 11.00 4.01 -20.22
N THR A 31 10.90 4.15 -21.54
CA THR A 31 11.67 5.12 -22.34
C THR A 31 10.95 6.46 -22.52
N THR A 32 9.68 6.55 -22.13
CA THR A 32 8.90 7.79 -22.21
C THR A 32 8.87 8.50 -20.85
N ARG A 33 9.08 9.82 -20.87
CA ARG A 33 8.96 10.67 -19.69
C ARG A 33 7.49 10.70 -19.25
N ARG A 34 7.12 9.90 -18.26
CA ARG A 34 5.84 10.09 -17.57
C ARG A 34 5.95 11.35 -16.71
N ARG A 35 5.09 12.33 -16.97
CA ARG A 35 4.71 13.35 -15.95
C ARG A 35 3.86 12.63 -14.90
N GLY A 36 4.50 11.83 -14.05
CA GLY A 36 3.83 11.05 -13.01
C GLY A 36 4.20 11.58 -11.63
N ASN A 37 3.22 11.59 -10.73
CA ASN A 37 3.46 11.81 -9.31
C ASN A 37 4.39 10.70 -8.76
N ILE A 38 5.20 11.05 -7.76
CA ILE A 38 6.02 10.07 -7.03
C ILE A 38 5.10 9.00 -6.42
N CYS A 39 5.45 7.73 -6.56
CA CYS A 39 4.66 6.65 -5.98
C CYS A 39 4.71 6.74 -4.45
N ALA A 40 3.57 6.88 -3.78
CA ALA A 40 3.49 6.93 -2.33
C ALA A 40 3.61 5.54 -1.65
N GLN A 41 3.41 4.45 -2.40
CA GLN A 41 3.36 3.09 -1.86
C GLN A 41 4.72 2.39 -1.84
N CYS A 42 5.55 2.60 -2.87
CA CYS A 42 6.83 1.88 -2.99
C CYS A 42 7.86 2.26 -1.91
N PRO A 43 8.05 3.55 -1.55
CA PRO A 43 9.09 3.95 -0.60
C PRO A 43 9.04 3.19 0.73
N ARG A 44 7.85 3.03 1.32
CA ARG A 44 7.71 2.32 2.60
C ARG A 44 8.15 0.85 2.55
N PHE A 45 7.95 0.15 1.44
CA PHE A 45 8.41 -1.23 1.29
C PHE A 45 9.90 -1.29 0.97
N VAL A 46 10.39 -0.36 0.14
CA VAL A 46 11.81 -0.21 -0.16
C VAL A 46 12.61 0.02 1.12
N ASP A 47 12.18 0.96 1.94
CA ASP A 47 12.84 1.30 3.21
C ASP A 47 12.77 0.11 4.19
N ALA A 48 11.58 -0.47 4.38
CA ALA A 48 11.40 -1.57 5.32
C ALA A 48 12.15 -2.85 4.93
N LEU A 49 12.38 -3.08 3.64
CA LEU A 49 13.14 -4.22 3.12
C LEU A 49 14.61 -3.89 2.86
N GLY A 50 15.04 -2.63 2.93
CA GLY A 50 16.37 -2.14 2.56
C GLY A 50 16.73 -2.50 1.12
N LEU A 51 15.96 -1.95 0.17
CA LEU A 51 16.07 -2.16 -1.30
C LEU A 51 16.28 -0.84 -2.06
N ASP A 52 16.84 0.16 -1.41
CA ASP A 52 17.04 1.54 -1.83
C ASP A 52 17.83 1.70 -3.14
N GLU A 53 18.75 0.78 -3.41
CA GLU A 53 19.58 0.78 -4.62
C GLU A 53 18.92 0.15 -5.85
N ILE A 54 17.67 -0.33 -5.74
CA ILE A 54 16.98 -1.04 -6.81
C ILE A 54 16.10 -0.07 -7.60
N PRO A 55 16.10 -0.12 -8.95
CA PRO A 55 15.20 0.70 -9.75
C PRO A 55 13.74 0.57 -9.31
N HIS A 56 13.04 1.69 -9.20
CA HIS A 56 11.64 1.74 -8.77
C HIS A 56 10.71 0.92 -9.68
N GLY A 57 10.90 0.97 -10.99
CA GLY A 57 10.01 0.35 -11.98
C GLY A 57 9.77 -1.15 -11.76
N PRO A 58 10.82 -1.98 -11.66
CA PRO A 58 10.70 -3.40 -11.34
C PRO A 58 10.00 -3.69 -10.01
N LEU A 59 10.31 -2.92 -8.96
CA LEU A 59 9.72 -3.11 -7.63
C LEU A 59 8.25 -2.70 -7.56
N HIS A 60 7.84 -1.71 -8.36
CA HIS A 60 6.47 -1.22 -8.41
C HIS A 60 5.45 -2.33 -8.71
N GLY A 61 5.79 -3.26 -9.62
CA GLY A 61 4.93 -4.39 -9.95
C GLY A 61 4.69 -5.32 -8.75
N LEU A 62 5.73 -5.61 -7.97
CA LEU A 62 5.62 -6.43 -6.77
C LEU A 62 4.81 -5.72 -5.68
N PHE A 63 5.19 -4.50 -5.35
CA PHE A 63 4.58 -3.77 -4.24
C PHE A 63 3.14 -3.34 -4.51
N GLY A 64 2.76 -3.09 -5.77
CA GLY A 64 1.37 -2.87 -6.15
C GLY A 64 0.49 -4.11 -5.91
N ALA A 65 1.00 -5.31 -6.21
CA ALA A 65 0.29 -6.55 -5.93
C ALA A 65 0.16 -6.80 -4.41
N VAL A 66 1.26 -6.60 -3.67
CA VAL A 66 1.27 -6.73 -2.20
C VAL A 66 0.29 -5.75 -1.55
N GLU A 67 0.27 -4.49 -1.97
CA GLU A 67 -0.66 -3.49 -1.44
C GLU A 67 -2.13 -3.90 -1.64
N THR A 68 -2.44 -4.44 -2.82
CA THR A 68 -3.79 -4.92 -3.12
C THR A 68 -4.18 -6.06 -2.18
N LEU A 69 -3.28 -7.01 -1.92
CA LEU A 69 -3.51 -8.10 -0.98
C LEU A 69 -3.70 -7.62 0.46
N LEU A 70 -2.87 -6.66 0.90
CA LEU A 70 -3.01 -6.03 2.22
C LEU A 70 -4.36 -5.34 2.37
N ALA A 71 -4.77 -4.54 1.40
CA ALA A 71 -6.06 -3.86 1.42
C ALA A 71 -7.24 -4.85 1.48
N GLN A 72 -7.18 -5.94 0.72
CA GLN A 72 -8.19 -7.00 0.76
C GLN A 72 -8.22 -7.75 2.09
N GLN A 73 -7.07 -8.08 2.67
CA GLN A 73 -7.02 -8.75 3.97
C GLN A 73 -7.50 -7.82 5.08
N PHE A 74 -7.08 -6.57 5.05
CA PHE A 74 -7.56 -5.54 5.98
C PHE A 74 -9.07 -5.41 5.90
N ASP A 75 -9.66 -5.28 4.71
CA ASP A 75 -11.12 -5.19 4.57
C ASP A 75 -11.87 -6.39 5.18
N ARG A 76 -11.33 -7.61 5.05
CA ARG A 76 -11.87 -8.81 5.70
C ARG A 76 -11.78 -8.72 7.22
N GLU A 77 -10.66 -8.25 7.76
CA GLU A 77 -10.47 -8.08 9.20
C GLU A 77 -11.38 -7.01 9.79
N VAL A 78 -11.49 -5.87 9.11
CA VAL A 78 -12.42 -4.79 9.50
C VAL A 78 -13.85 -5.31 9.54
N SER A 79 -14.28 -6.02 8.49
CA SER A 79 -15.64 -6.56 8.40
C SER A 79 -15.96 -7.56 9.51
N ALA A 80 -14.95 -8.31 9.98
CA ALA A 80 -15.11 -9.27 11.07
C ALA A 80 -15.05 -8.63 12.47
N GLN A 81 -14.19 -7.62 12.66
CA GLN A 81 -13.97 -6.98 13.98
C GLN A 81 -14.97 -5.86 14.27
N PHE A 82 -15.37 -5.12 13.24
CA PHE A 82 -16.27 -3.96 13.35
C PHE A 82 -17.51 -4.13 12.48
N PRO A 83 -18.33 -5.19 12.71
CA PRO A 83 -19.52 -5.41 11.92
C PRO A 83 -20.48 -4.22 12.01
N ALA A 84 -20.53 -3.51 13.14
CA ALA A 84 -21.35 -2.31 13.31
C ALA A 84 -20.94 -1.15 12.39
N LEU A 85 -19.65 -0.97 12.10
CA LEU A 85 -19.18 0.07 11.15
C LEU A 85 -19.66 -0.22 9.72
N ARG A 86 -19.83 -1.49 9.37
CA ARG A 86 -20.31 -1.92 8.03
C ARG A 86 -21.83 -2.09 7.96
N ALA A 87 -22.47 -2.52 9.05
CA ALA A 87 -23.86 -3.00 9.07
C ALA A 87 -24.89 -1.96 8.63
N ARG A 88 -24.61 -0.67 8.85
CA ARG A 88 -25.50 0.42 8.44
C ARG A 88 -25.08 1.11 7.13
N GLY A 89 -23.96 0.68 6.53
CA GLY A 89 -23.40 1.32 5.33
C GLY A 89 -22.97 2.77 5.55
N GLU A 90 -22.88 3.19 6.81
CA GLU A 90 -22.69 4.57 7.26
C GLU A 90 -21.22 4.99 7.23
N TRP A 91 -20.30 4.02 7.29
CA TRP A 91 -18.86 4.25 7.27
C TRP A 91 -18.16 3.41 6.20
N VAL A 92 -17.28 4.09 5.46
CA VAL A 92 -16.38 3.50 4.48
C VAL A 92 -14.97 3.57 5.06
N VAL A 93 -14.46 2.40 5.46
CA VAL A 93 -13.06 2.23 5.84
C VAL A 93 -12.28 1.71 4.63
N GLY A 94 -11.14 2.33 4.36
CA GLY A 94 -10.22 1.93 3.30
C GLY A 94 -8.78 2.26 3.63
N VAL A 95 -7.87 1.83 2.77
CA VAL A 95 -6.45 2.17 2.86
C VAL A 95 -6.03 2.81 1.56
N GLU A 96 -5.39 3.96 1.66
CA GLU A 96 -4.84 4.68 0.52
C GLU A 96 -3.36 4.96 0.79
N ALA A 97 -2.48 4.43 -0.07
CA ALA A 97 -1.04 4.59 0.05
C ALA A 97 -0.49 4.28 1.47
N GLY A 98 -1.03 3.24 2.10
CA GLY A 98 -0.63 2.84 3.45
C GLY A 98 -1.25 3.63 4.60
N VAL A 99 -2.14 4.57 4.31
CA VAL A 99 -2.86 5.35 5.31
C VAL A 99 -4.27 4.80 5.46
N VAL A 100 -4.62 4.37 6.68
CA VAL A 100 -5.99 4.00 7.01
C VAL A 100 -6.85 5.25 7.01
N ARG A 101 -7.90 5.24 6.19
CA ARG A 101 -8.87 6.32 6.11
C ARG A 101 -10.26 5.80 6.46
N VAL A 102 -11.00 6.65 7.15
CA VAL A 102 -12.37 6.38 7.58
C VAL A 102 -13.21 7.54 7.09
N PHE A 103 -14.21 7.25 6.27
CA PHE A 103 -15.13 8.21 5.70
C PHE A 103 -16.56 7.86 6.06
N THR A 104 -17.43 8.86 6.13
CA THR A 104 -18.87 8.63 6.14
C THR A 104 -19.34 8.13 4.77
N SER A 105 -20.55 7.59 4.70
CA SER A 105 -21.20 7.20 3.44
C SER A 105 -21.39 8.36 2.46
N GLN A 106 -21.35 9.60 2.96
CA GLN A 106 -21.41 10.84 2.19
C GLN A 106 -20.02 11.33 1.72
N GLY A 107 -18.95 10.59 2.05
CA GLY A 107 -17.57 10.91 1.65
C GLY A 107 -16.84 11.89 2.55
N GLU A 108 -17.39 12.24 3.72
CA GLU A 108 -16.73 13.12 4.68
C GLU A 108 -15.69 12.36 5.51
N SER A 109 -14.48 12.90 5.68
CA SER A 109 -13.44 12.28 6.50
C SER A 109 -13.80 12.29 7.99
N LEU A 110 -13.44 11.23 8.71
CA LEU A 110 -13.58 11.18 10.17
C LEU A 110 -12.89 12.37 10.86
N ASP A 111 -11.72 12.80 10.39
CA ASP A 111 -11.01 13.96 10.97
C ASP A 111 -11.91 15.22 10.93
N THR A 112 -12.60 15.46 9.80
CA THR A 112 -13.54 16.57 9.65
C THR A 112 -14.76 16.44 10.58
N VAL A 113 -15.26 15.22 10.78
CA VAL A 113 -16.38 14.96 11.70
C VAL A 113 -15.98 15.23 13.15
N LEU A 114 -14.77 14.81 13.56
CA LEU A 114 -14.23 15.03 14.90
C LEU A 114 -14.01 16.52 15.16
N GLU A 115 -13.38 17.24 14.23
CA GLU A 115 -13.17 18.69 14.32
C GLU A 115 -14.50 19.44 14.53
N ARG A 116 -15.57 19.07 13.81
CA ARG A 116 -16.90 19.68 13.99
C ARG A 116 -17.52 19.39 15.36
N ALA A 117 -17.33 18.17 15.88
CA ALA A 117 -17.82 17.78 17.19
C ALA A 117 -17.11 18.56 18.32
N GLU A 118 -15.80 18.76 18.21
CA GLU A 118 -14.99 19.50 19.18
C GLU A 118 -15.31 20.99 19.23
N HIS A 119 -15.62 21.62 18.09
CA HIS A 119 -15.90 23.05 17.97
C HIS A 119 -17.39 23.43 18.21
N GLY A 120 -18.21 22.49 18.70
CA GLY A 120 -19.55 22.79 19.20
C GLY A 120 -20.57 23.28 18.15
N GLY A 121 -20.44 22.88 16.88
CA GLY A 121 -21.49 23.10 15.87
C GLY A 121 -21.89 24.57 15.62
N HIS A 122 -21.01 25.55 15.87
CA HIS A 122 -21.34 26.98 15.75
C HIS A 122 -21.30 27.55 14.30
N GLY A 123 -21.52 26.72 13.28
CA GLY A 123 -21.57 27.17 11.88
C GLY A 123 -22.72 26.53 11.10
N LEU A 124 -23.03 27.07 9.92
CA LEU A 124 -24.02 26.57 8.94
C LEU A 124 -23.76 25.13 8.43
N LEU A 125 -22.86 24.39 9.05
CA LEU A 125 -22.54 23.00 8.74
C LEU A 125 -23.60 22.09 9.38
N GLN A 126 -23.98 21.05 8.66
CA GLN A 126 -24.98 20.09 9.14
C GLN A 126 -24.61 19.52 10.51
N PRO A 127 -25.59 19.18 11.37
CA PRO A 127 -25.29 18.57 12.67
C PRO A 127 -24.49 17.27 12.50
N VAL A 128 -23.57 17.01 13.44
CA VAL A 128 -22.92 15.69 13.55
C VAL A 128 -24.04 14.65 13.76
N PRO A 129 -24.08 13.55 13.00
CA PRO A 129 -25.12 12.54 13.18
C PRO A 129 -25.12 12.03 14.63
N THR A 130 -26.28 12.07 15.29
CA THR A 130 -26.44 11.79 16.73
C THR A 130 -26.13 10.35 17.15
N TRP A 131 -25.90 9.45 16.18
CA TRP A 131 -25.58 8.04 16.40
C TRP A 131 -24.09 7.72 16.22
N VAL A 132 -23.27 8.73 15.92
CA VAL A 132 -21.80 8.62 15.91
C VAL A 132 -21.30 9.11 17.26
N ASN A 133 -20.81 8.21 18.11
CA ASN A 133 -20.00 8.61 19.24
C ASN A 133 -18.57 8.93 18.71
N PRO A 134 -18.14 10.21 18.72
CA PRO A 134 -16.83 10.61 18.17
C PRO A 134 -15.66 9.88 18.85
N GLU A 135 -15.80 9.59 20.15
CA GLU A 135 -14.80 8.88 20.95
C GLU A 135 -14.67 7.42 20.47
N GLU A 136 -15.79 6.71 20.29
CA GLU A 136 -15.80 5.34 19.75
C GLU A 136 -15.24 5.29 18.32
N ALA A 137 -15.52 6.31 17.50
CA ALA A 137 -15.00 6.38 16.14
C ALA A 137 -13.47 6.64 16.12
N ALA A 138 -12.96 7.46 17.03
CA ALA A 138 -11.53 7.69 17.21
C ALA A 138 -10.82 6.42 17.71
N ASP A 139 -11.38 5.73 18.71
CA ASP A 139 -10.87 4.47 19.21
C ASP A 139 -10.85 3.38 18.13
N ALA A 140 -11.93 3.27 17.35
CA ALA A 140 -12.00 2.38 16.21
C ALA A 140 -10.90 2.70 15.19
N ARG A 141 -10.67 3.98 14.85
CA ARG A 141 -9.57 4.38 13.95
C ARG A 141 -8.21 3.94 14.47
N ILE A 142 -7.91 4.13 15.76
CA ILE A 142 -6.65 3.70 16.36
C ILE A 142 -6.48 2.18 16.23
N ALA A 143 -7.53 1.42 16.51
CA ALA A 143 -7.52 -0.04 16.36
C ALA A 143 -7.31 -0.47 14.89
N LEU A 144 -7.96 0.21 13.94
CA LEU A 144 -7.82 -0.02 12.50
C LEU A 144 -6.39 0.26 12.01
N ILE A 145 -5.79 1.37 12.44
CA ILE A 145 -4.39 1.72 12.12
C ILE A 145 -3.44 0.62 12.63
N ARG A 146 -3.62 0.18 13.88
CA ARG A 146 -2.79 -0.90 14.46
C ARG A 146 -2.95 -2.23 13.71
N SER A 147 -4.17 -2.60 13.34
CA SER A 147 -4.44 -3.81 12.54
C SER A 147 -3.75 -3.75 11.19
N TYR A 148 -3.88 -2.63 10.46
CA TYR A 148 -3.23 -2.47 9.17
C TYR A 148 -1.70 -2.48 9.28
N TRP A 149 -1.13 -1.82 10.30
CA TRP A 149 0.31 -1.84 10.53
C TRP A 149 0.83 -3.26 10.80
N SER A 150 0.11 -4.06 11.59
CA SER A 150 0.47 -5.46 11.83
C SER A 150 0.46 -6.29 10.54
N LEU A 151 -0.49 -6.05 9.63
CA LEU A 151 -0.51 -6.70 8.32
C LEU A 151 0.68 -6.28 7.45
N PHE A 152 1.03 -4.99 7.48
CA PHE A 152 2.20 -4.48 6.77
C PHE A 152 3.50 -5.11 7.28
N GLU A 153 3.70 -5.16 8.60
CA GLU A 153 4.87 -5.81 9.22
C GLU A 153 4.95 -7.29 8.86
N ALA A 154 3.82 -8.01 8.88
CA ALA A 154 3.77 -9.41 8.47
C ALA A 154 4.16 -9.60 7.00
N ALA A 155 3.69 -8.71 6.10
CA ALA A 155 4.06 -8.76 4.69
C ALA A 155 5.54 -8.43 4.46
N VAL A 156 6.08 -7.42 5.15
CA VAL A 156 7.51 -7.09 5.10
C VAL A 156 8.34 -8.26 5.60
N ALA A 157 7.98 -8.86 6.74
CA ALA A 157 8.68 -10.03 7.27
C ALA A 157 8.64 -11.20 6.27
N ARG A 158 7.49 -11.45 5.63
CA ARG A 158 7.36 -12.53 4.65
C ARG A 158 8.19 -12.28 3.39
N LEU A 159 8.14 -11.07 2.83
CA LEU A 159 8.95 -10.69 1.67
C LEU A 159 10.43 -10.65 1.99
N GLY A 160 10.79 -10.31 3.24
CA GLY A 160 12.16 -10.31 3.74
C GLY A 160 12.83 -11.69 3.63
N VAL A 161 12.07 -12.78 3.78
CA VAL A 161 12.55 -14.15 3.53
C VAL A 161 13.05 -14.32 2.09
N HIS A 162 12.43 -13.62 1.14
CA HIS A 162 12.76 -13.66 -0.29
C HIS A 162 13.79 -12.62 -0.71
N LYS A 163 14.30 -11.77 0.20
CA LYS A 163 15.21 -10.65 -0.13
C LYS A 163 16.40 -11.07 -1.00
N SER A 164 17.04 -12.19 -0.67
CA SER A 164 18.19 -12.68 -1.46
C SER A 164 17.81 -13.09 -2.89
N LEU A 165 16.59 -13.62 -3.09
CA LEU A 165 16.08 -13.96 -4.42
C LEU A 165 15.70 -12.70 -5.20
N ILE A 166 15.10 -11.70 -4.54
CA ILE A 166 14.80 -10.39 -5.14
C ILE A 166 16.08 -9.78 -5.71
N LEU A 167 17.14 -9.68 -4.90
CA LEU A 167 18.42 -9.10 -5.33
C LEU A 167 19.02 -9.86 -6.52
N ARG A 168 19.10 -11.20 -6.44
CA ARG A 168 19.62 -12.02 -7.56
C ARG A 168 18.80 -11.86 -8.84
N ALA A 169 17.48 -11.75 -8.72
CA ALA A 169 16.60 -11.61 -9.87
C ALA A 169 16.77 -10.24 -10.55
N ILE A 170 16.92 -9.17 -9.75
CA ILE A 170 17.25 -7.83 -10.24
C ILE A 170 18.60 -7.84 -10.97
N ASP A 171 19.64 -8.39 -10.36
CA ASP A 171 20.97 -8.48 -10.98
C ASP A 171 20.94 -9.27 -12.29
N ALA A 172 20.15 -10.34 -12.37
CA ALA A 172 20.06 -11.19 -13.55
C ALA A 172 19.23 -10.58 -14.69
N HIS A 173 18.17 -9.84 -14.38
CA HIS A 173 17.13 -9.48 -15.37
C HIS A 173 16.90 -7.99 -15.57
N VAL A 174 17.27 -7.16 -14.60
CA VAL A 174 17.07 -5.71 -14.62
C VAL A 174 18.38 -5.00 -14.94
N GLU A 175 19.44 -5.30 -14.17
CA GLU A 175 20.73 -4.62 -14.28
C GLU A 175 21.32 -4.64 -15.70
N PRO A 176 21.31 -5.76 -16.46
CA PRO A 176 21.84 -5.77 -17.83
C PRO A 176 21.06 -4.85 -18.79
N LYS A 177 19.76 -4.63 -18.54
CA LYS A 177 18.91 -3.77 -19.37
C LYS A 177 19.13 -2.31 -19.05
N VAL A 178 19.28 -1.98 -17.77
CA VAL A 178 19.60 -0.62 -17.32
C VAL A 178 20.98 -0.21 -17.83
N ARG A 179 21.98 -1.10 -17.71
CA ARG A 179 23.33 -0.85 -18.21
C ARG A 179 23.36 -0.59 -19.71
N ARG A 180 22.65 -1.40 -20.50
CA ARG A 180 22.55 -1.19 -21.94
C ARG A 180 22.00 0.19 -22.29
N LEU A 181 20.94 0.64 -21.61
CA LEU A 181 20.40 1.98 -21.84
C LEU A 181 21.38 3.08 -21.45
N ALA A 182 22.15 2.89 -20.37
CA ALA A 182 23.19 3.82 -19.98
C ALA A 182 24.31 3.89 -21.04
N ASP A 183 24.75 2.73 -21.57
CA ASP A 183 25.75 2.65 -22.62
C ASP A 183 25.28 3.32 -23.92
N GLU A 184 24.02 3.07 -24.33
CA GLU A 184 23.38 3.71 -25.48
C GLU A 184 23.32 5.24 -25.32
N LEU A 185 22.95 5.72 -24.13
CA LEU A 185 22.91 7.15 -23.83
C LEU A 185 24.30 7.79 -23.86
N VAL A 186 25.32 7.12 -23.33
CA VAL A 186 26.71 7.61 -23.39
C VAL A 186 27.19 7.71 -24.84
N ALA A 187 26.90 6.70 -25.67
CA ALA A 187 27.26 6.73 -27.08
C ALA A 187 26.59 7.89 -27.84
N GLU A 188 25.31 8.15 -27.58
CA GLU A 188 24.55 9.27 -28.15
C GLU A 188 25.14 10.63 -27.73
N VAL A 189 25.40 10.82 -26.43
CA VAL A 189 25.90 12.10 -25.90
C VAL A 189 27.35 12.38 -26.31
N CYS A 190 28.19 11.35 -26.39
CA CYS A 190 29.60 11.49 -26.74
C CYS A 190 29.89 11.46 -28.25
N GLY A 191 28.88 11.30 -29.10
CA GLY A 191 29.03 11.31 -30.56
C GLY A 191 29.79 10.10 -31.11
N ALA A 192 29.72 8.95 -30.43
CA ALA A 192 30.37 7.71 -30.85
C ALA A 192 29.47 6.81 -31.72
N ALA A 193 28.38 7.36 -32.27
CA ALA A 193 27.40 6.66 -33.10
C ALA A 193 27.67 6.83 -34.60
#